data_AF-A0A8D5AJ39-F1
#
_entry.id   AF-A0A8D5AJ39-F1
#
_cell.length_a   1.000
_cell.length_b   1.000
_cell.length_c   1.000
_cell.angle_alpha   90.00
_cell.angle_beta   90.00
_cell.angle_gamma   90.00
#
_symmetry.space_group_name_H-M   'P 1'
#
loop_
_entity.id
_entity.type
_entity.pdbx_description
1 polymer ?
#
loop_
_entity_poly.entity_id
_entity_poly.type
_entity_poly.pdbx_seq_one_letter_code
_entity_poly.pdbx_strand_id
1 'polypeptide(L)'
;MLVSMPQAWAAVSLPPTVKVDVGETEPFCNSGAPSAWRDAQTVEGVEIQESRVCDPDNPSEIAAFVKGTNNVSMETLMDTKLAPDAVTMSNDTDGDGDPDLIVIKLEVMELNGRSPDFPGVVPTFDIAPGIQPGFWVFTPKSRDMSTRGFASLDANALLRLPSPAIRVEQGDTVWLVLENTHYFPHSIHLHGVDHPFMDHGGGGNDGVGQTAEMDVMPGQTKTYVIKPRQPGTMYYHCHVQPHTHIPMGLGGMFIVEENRPNNWVQTFNVGNGQVRHPSKAVSEKYAQEYDLHYQSADKELHQIIQQYNDPRLIAQQMNQKYDITDAKDDYYMLNGRAFPYALRESLITVAPNQKVKLRVLNGHTETMALHIHGHKAVITDYDGVPHNPAARIQRDVYDLAPAQRLDLELNTTNDGLNSFGSGVWMFHDHVENAFTTDGQGEGGSISLVVYKDFLDKEGTPQLHGMDITPYFSKKFWKREIPVWQHLSVGESLGQAKLEGAKAQAAPASKSTPAAAKPAGKAKPAAEAADNSSPSTFGNLLKGLLLGAVGYAAYLNRRKLAAAAAQLMAQAKGGK
;
A
#
# COMPACT_ATOMS: atom_id res chain seq x y z
N MET A 1 -33.83 32.53 54.48
CA MET A 1 -35.01 32.64 53.60
C MET A 1 -34.57 33.49 52.40
N LEU A 2 -33.92 32.95 51.35
CA LEU A 2 -34.32 31.89 50.42
C LEU A 2 -35.62 32.22 49.69
N VAL A 3 -35.51 32.84 48.52
CA VAL A 3 -36.46 32.68 47.40
C VAL A 3 -35.62 32.48 46.14
N SER A 4 -35.83 31.32 45.53
CA SER A 4 -35.04 30.69 44.47
C SER A 4 -35.12 31.41 43.13
N MET A 5 -33.97 31.63 42.50
CA MET A 5 -33.92 31.68 41.04
C MET A 5 -33.94 30.24 40.52
N PRO A 6 -34.86 29.86 39.60
CA PRO A 6 -34.78 28.56 38.96
C PRO A 6 -33.55 28.56 38.05
N GLN A 7 -32.54 27.79 38.45
CA GLN A 7 -31.53 27.29 37.54
C GLN A 7 -32.26 26.49 36.46
N ALA A 8 -32.53 27.11 35.31
CA ALA A 8 -32.81 26.38 34.09
C ALA A 8 -31.48 25.80 33.57
N TRP A 9 -30.92 24.85 34.33
CA TRP A 9 -30.10 23.82 33.73
C TRP A 9 -31.08 22.95 32.96
N ALA A 10 -31.26 23.25 31.67
CA ALA A 10 -31.74 22.22 30.77
C ALA A 10 -30.64 21.15 30.77
N ALA A 11 -30.75 20.20 31.70
CA ALA A 11 -30.05 18.94 31.64
C ALA A 11 -30.63 18.19 30.43
N VAL A 12 -30.17 18.57 29.23
CA VAL A 12 -30.31 17.72 28.06
C VAL A 12 -29.33 16.59 28.32
N SER A 13 -29.79 15.54 28.99
CA SER A 13 -29.06 14.28 29.03
C SER A 13 -28.79 13.90 27.59
N LEU A 14 -27.52 13.68 27.25
CA LEU A 14 -27.18 13.17 25.92
C LEU A 14 -27.98 11.88 25.68
N PRO A 15 -28.50 11.68 24.46
CA PRO A 15 -29.15 10.42 24.13
C PRO A 15 -28.19 9.27 24.46
N PRO A 16 -28.68 8.19 25.09
CA PRO A 16 -27.82 7.11 25.54
C PRO A 16 -27.07 6.52 24.34
N THR A 17 -25.76 6.38 24.49
CA THR A 17 -24.92 5.68 23.53
C THR A 17 -25.44 4.26 23.31
N VAL A 18 -25.70 3.90 22.06
CA VAL A 18 -26.00 2.51 21.69
C VAL A 18 -24.71 1.82 21.28
N LYS A 19 -24.39 0.69 21.92
CA LYS A 19 -23.36 -0.22 21.43
C LYS A 19 -23.89 -0.93 20.19
N VAL A 20 -23.15 -0.85 19.09
CA VAL A 20 -23.52 -1.53 17.86
C VAL A 20 -22.86 -2.90 17.85
N ASP A 21 -23.65 -3.92 17.58
CA ASP A 21 -23.15 -5.27 17.38
C ASP A 21 -22.20 -5.31 16.17
N VAL A 22 -20.97 -5.77 16.40
CA VAL A 22 -19.94 -5.89 15.36
C VAL A 22 -20.28 -6.96 14.31
N GLY A 23 -21.27 -7.81 14.60
CA GLY A 23 -21.68 -8.89 13.71
C GLY A 23 -20.64 -10.00 13.63
N GLU A 24 -20.75 -10.80 12.57
CA GLU A 24 -19.77 -11.84 12.28
C GLU A 24 -18.42 -11.24 11.88
N THR A 25 -17.37 -11.66 12.55
CA THR A 25 -15.99 -11.24 12.30
C THR A 25 -15.17 -12.44 11.84
N GLU A 26 -14.34 -12.23 10.84
CA GLU A 26 -13.41 -13.26 10.40
C GLU A 26 -12.29 -13.47 11.44
N PRO A 27 -11.76 -14.71 11.58
CA PRO A 27 -10.58 -14.91 12.41
C PRO A 27 -9.36 -14.23 11.81
N PHE A 28 -8.37 -13.87 12.64
CA PHE A 28 -7.15 -13.21 12.16
C PHE A 28 -6.43 -14.06 11.12
N CYS A 29 -6.18 -15.34 11.40
CA CYS A 29 -5.71 -16.29 10.38
C CYS A 29 -6.87 -17.12 9.83
N ASN A 30 -7.09 -17.08 8.52
CA ASN A 30 -8.11 -17.87 7.83
C ASN A 30 -7.64 -18.37 6.44
N SER A 31 -6.34 -18.62 6.28
CA SER A 31 -5.78 -18.93 4.96
C SER A 31 -6.20 -20.30 4.43
N GLY A 32 -6.56 -21.25 5.31
CA GLY A 32 -6.74 -22.65 4.93
C GLY A 32 -5.44 -23.35 4.52
N ALA A 33 -4.31 -22.64 4.52
CA ALA A 33 -2.99 -23.18 4.25
C ALA A 33 -2.53 -24.08 5.41
N PRO A 34 -1.82 -25.19 5.14
CA PRO A 34 -1.24 -26.02 6.17
C PRO A 34 -0.31 -25.23 7.10
N SER A 35 -0.49 -25.34 8.42
CA SER A 35 0.36 -24.64 9.39
C SER A 35 1.84 -24.98 9.26
N ALA A 36 2.16 -26.20 8.81
CA ALA A 36 3.53 -26.66 8.57
C ALA A 36 4.26 -25.89 7.46
N TRP A 37 3.54 -25.18 6.58
CA TRP A 37 4.17 -24.35 5.56
C TRP A 37 4.93 -23.14 6.15
N ARG A 38 4.60 -22.76 7.38
CA ARG A 38 5.27 -21.67 8.12
C ARG A 38 6.67 -22.04 8.60
N ASP A 39 6.91 -23.32 8.84
CA ASP A 39 8.17 -23.77 9.40
C ASP A 39 9.30 -23.66 8.37
N ALA A 40 10.52 -23.46 8.87
CA ALA A 40 11.71 -23.59 8.07
C ALA A 40 11.85 -25.05 7.62
N GLN A 41 12.10 -25.28 6.34
CA GLN A 41 12.11 -26.62 5.77
C GLN A 41 12.97 -26.68 4.51
N THR A 42 13.29 -27.90 4.08
CA THR A 42 14.04 -28.15 2.85
C THR A 42 13.18 -28.98 1.91
N VAL A 43 12.96 -28.48 0.69
CA VAL A 43 12.21 -29.17 -0.36
C VAL A 43 13.10 -29.26 -1.60
N GLU A 44 13.32 -30.45 -2.15
CA GLU A 44 14.17 -30.66 -3.35
C GLU A 44 15.61 -30.10 -3.22
N GLY A 45 16.12 -29.99 -1.99
CA GLY A 45 17.43 -29.40 -1.67
C GLY A 45 17.42 -27.87 -1.53
N VAL A 46 16.27 -27.21 -1.67
CA VAL A 46 16.09 -25.77 -1.46
C VAL A 46 15.80 -25.49 0.00
N GLU A 47 16.64 -24.69 0.65
CA GLU A 47 16.41 -24.23 2.03
C GLU A 47 15.41 -23.08 2.07
N ILE A 48 14.29 -23.28 2.74
CA ILE A 48 13.20 -22.29 2.82
C ILE A 48 13.14 -21.77 4.26
N GLN A 49 13.34 -20.47 4.42
CA GLN A 49 13.25 -19.78 5.71
C GLN A 49 11.85 -19.90 6.31
N GLU A 50 11.74 -19.87 7.64
CA GLU A 50 10.44 -19.78 8.30
C GLU A 50 9.69 -18.49 7.92
N SER A 51 8.37 -18.57 7.88
CA SER A 51 7.50 -17.40 7.80
C SER A 51 6.43 -17.49 8.87
N ARG A 52 6.38 -16.46 9.74
CA ARG A 52 5.45 -16.43 10.88
C ARG A 52 4.11 -15.76 10.53
N VAL A 53 3.89 -15.42 9.27
CA VAL A 53 2.64 -14.82 8.80
C VAL A 53 1.50 -15.83 8.77
N CYS A 54 0.26 -15.34 8.79
CA CYS A 54 -0.92 -16.20 8.83
C CYS A 54 -1.08 -17.04 7.56
N ASP A 55 -0.83 -16.44 6.41
CA ASP A 55 -0.99 -17.07 5.09
C ASP A 55 0.39 -17.31 4.47
N PRO A 56 1.07 -18.43 4.79
CA PRO A 56 2.40 -18.72 4.28
C PRO A 56 2.38 -19.16 2.82
N ASP A 57 3.47 -18.89 2.11
CA ASP A 57 3.69 -19.42 0.76
C ASP A 57 3.78 -20.95 0.76
N ASN A 58 3.36 -21.56 -0.36
CA ASN A 58 3.50 -22.99 -0.60
C ASN A 58 5.00 -23.35 -0.79
N PRO A 59 5.58 -24.22 0.07
CA PRO A 59 6.99 -24.60 -0.03
C PRO A 59 7.35 -25.29 -1.36
N SER A 60 6.42 -26.04 -1.96
CA SER A 60 6.63 -26.68 -3.26
C SER A 60 6.70 -25.66 -4.39
N GLU A 61 5.97 -24.55 -4.29
CA GLU A 61 6.06 -23.44 -5.25
C GLU A 61 7.40 -22.72 -5.12
N ILE A 62 7.87 -22.44 -3.89
CA ILE A 62 9.19 -21.86 -3.67
C ILE A 62 10.29 -22.74 -4.27
N ALA A 63 10.25 -24.06 -4.04
CA ALA A 63 11.22 -24.97 -4.62
C ALA A 63 11.21 -24.95 -6.16
N ALA A 64 10.02 -24.89 -6.77
CA ALA A 64 9.87 -24.74 -8.22
C ALA A 64 10.33 -23.37 -8.74
N PHE A 65 10.14 -22.30 -7.97
CA PHE A 65 10.64 -20.96 -8.31
C PHE A 65 12.15 -20.86 -8.20
N VAL A 66 12.78 -21.62 -7.30
CA VAL A 66 14.24 -21.63 -7.13
C VAL A 66 14.93 -22.51 -8.17
N LYS A 67 14.41 -23.72 -8.43
CA LYS A 67 15.08 -24.68 -9.34
C LYS A 67 14.58 -24.63 -10.77
N GLY A 68 13.43 -24.01 -11.00
CA GLY A 68 12.66 -24.14 -12.24
C GLY A 68 11.75 -25.36 -12.22
N THR A 69 10.58 -25.23 -12.84
CA THR A 69 9.56 -26.28 -12.99
C THR A 69 10.06 -27.53 -13.71
N ASN A 70 11.15 -27.42 -14.47
CA ASN A 70 11.81 -28.52 -15.17
C ASN A 70 12.88 -29.27 -14.35
N ASN A 71 13.27 -28.78 -13.17
CA ASN A 71 14.33 -29.38 -12.33
C ASN A 71 13.84 -29.80 -10.93
N VAL A 72 12.52 -29.82 -10.72
CA VAL A 72 11.87 -30.41 -9.54
C VAL A 72 11.22 -31.75 -9.89
N SER A 73 10.97 -32.60 -8.88
CA SER A 73 10.24 -33.85 -9.12
C SER A 73 8.81 -33.57 -9.59
N MET A 74 8.23 -34.56 -10.28
CA MET A 74 6.82 -34.49 -10.70
C MET A 74 5.88 -34.37 -9.47
N GLU A 75 6.25 -34.97 -8.34
CA GLU A 75 5.50 -34.86 -7.09
C GLU A 75 5.47 -33.40 -6.60
N THR A 76 6.63 -32.76 -6.47
CA THR A 76 6.71 -31.34 -6.11
C THR A 76 5.96 -30.46 -7.09
N LEU A 77 6.10 -30.69 -8.41
CA LEU A 77 5.35 -29.93 -9.42
C LEU A 77 3.84 -30.12 -9.28
N MET A 78 3.37 -31.34 -8.95
CA MET A 78 1.95 -31.65 -8.74
C MET A 78 1.36 -30.93 -7.52
N ASP A 79 2.17 -30.65 -6.50
CA ASP A 79 1.80 -29.88 -5.31
C ASP A 79 1.75 -28.36 -5.52
N THR A 80 2.22 -27.88 -6.68
CA THR A 80 2.07 -26.46 -7.09
C THR A 80 0.80 -26.23 -7.92
N LYS A 81 0.55 -24.98 -8.31
CA LYS A 81 -0.40 -24.62 -9.39
C LYS A 81 0.28 -24.19 -10.69
N LEU A 82 1.57 -24.46 -10.85
CA LEU A 82 2.36 -24.00 -12.00
C LEU A 82 2.23 -24.95 -13.18
N ALA A 83 2.21 -24.39 -14.39
CA ALA A 83 2.40 -25.16 -15.60
C ALA A 83 3.85 -25.73 -15.65
N PRO A 84 4.08 -26.89 -16.29
CA PRO A 84 5.43 -27.47 -16.40
C PRO A 84 6.46 -26.63 -17.16
N ASP A 85 6.01 -25.59 -17.86
CA ASP A 85 6.82 -24.64 -18.61
C ASP A 85 6.73 -23.20 -18.04
N ALA A 86 6.22 -23.02 -16.81
CA ALA A 86 6.01 -21.70 -16.23
C ALA A 86 7.33 -20.97 -15.93
N VAL A 87 8.30 -21.69 -15.38
CA VAL A 87 9.69 -21.23 -15.18
C VAL A 87 10.61 -22.38 -15.54
N THR A 88 11.44 -22.24 -16.56
CA THR A 88 12.43 -23.27 -16.88
C THR A 88 13.82 -22.71 -16.80
N MET A 89 14.72 -23.47 -16.18
CA MET A 89 16.10 -23.08 -15.97
C MET A 89 17.04 -24.12 -16.57
N SER A 90 18.08 -23.65 -17.25
CA SER A 90 19.05 -24.50 -17.95
C SER A 90 20.37 -23.78 -18.15
N ASN A 91 21.40 -24.55 -18.52
CA ASN A 91 22.73 -24.06 -18.92
C ASN A 91 23.44 -23.20 -17.87
N ASP A 92 24.44 -23.76 -17.23
CA ASP A 92 25.48 -23.01 -16.49
C ASP A 92 26.54 -22.58 -17.52
N THR A 93 26.42 -21.34 -17.99
CA THR A 93 27.21 -20.73 -19.07
C THR A 93 28.48 -20.09 -18.54
N ASP A 94 28.47 -19.51 -17.34
CA ASP A 94 29.63 -18.88 -16.73
C ASP A 94 30.43 -19.80 -15.77
N GLY A 95 29.87 -20.96 -15.43
CA GLY A 95 30.52 -22.05 -14.70
C GLY A 95 30.48 -21.89 -13.18
N ASP A 96 29.56 -21.10 -12.64
CA ASP A 96 29.51 -20.74 -11.23
C ASP A 96 28.58 -21.65 -10.38
N GLY A 97 27.82 -22.53 -11.03
CA GLY A 97 27.03 -23.60 -10.43
C GLY A 97 25.53 -23.35 -10.36
N ASP A 98 25.02 -22.30 -11.02
CA ASP A 98 23.60 -22.03 -11.22
C ASP A 98 23.24 -21.82 -12.70
N PRO A 99 21.95 -21.89 -13.06
CA PRO A 99 21.54 -21.82 -14.46
C PRO A 99 21.41 -20.37 -14.97
N ASP A 100 22.12 -20.04 -16.05
CA ASP A 100 22.12 -18.72 -16.69
C ASP A 100 21.01 -18.54 -17.74
N LEU A 101 20.37 -19.60 -18.22
CA LEU A 101 19.27 -19.51 -19.19
C LEU A 101 17.93 -19.77 -18.49
N ILE A 102 17.21 -18.68 -18.24
CA ILE A 102 15.92 -18.68 -17.54
C ILE A 102 14.81 -18.31 -18.52
N VAL A 103 13.80 -19.15 -18.66
CA VAL A 103 12.57 -18.83 -19.40
C VAL A 103 11.44 -18.66 -18.39
N ILE A 104 10.80 -17.51 -18.40
CA ILE A 104 9.72 -17.13 -17.48
C ILE A 104 8.46 -16.89 -18.31
N LYS A 105 7.37 -17.56 -18.00
CA LYS A 105 6.10 -17.38 -18.70
C LYS A 105 5.06 -16.73 -17.80
N LEU A 106 4.46 -15.65 -18.32
CA LEU A 106 3.39 -14.91 -17.68
C LEU A 106 2.12 -14.93 -18.53
N GLU A 107 0.99 -14.96 -17.85
CA GLU A 107 -0.35 -14.77 -18.40
C GLU A 107 -0.97 -13.50 -17.80
N VAL A 108 -2.07 -13.02 -18.40
CA VAL A 108 -2.85 -11.91 -17.85
C VAL A 108 -4.19 -12.43 -17.36
N MET A 109 -4.47 -12.26 -16.07
CA MET A 109 -5.70 -12.74 -15.43
C MET A 109 -6.48 -11.59 -14.84
N GLU A 110 -7.81 -11.74 -14.85
CA GLU A 110 -8.74 -10.83 -14.22
C GLU A 110 -9.10 -11.31 -12.81
N LEU A 111 -9.18 -10.36 -11.86
CA LEU A 111 -9.63 -10.57 -10.49
C LEU A 111 -10.88 -9.72 -10.25
N ASN A 112 -11.85 -10.27 -9.51
CA ASN A 112 -13.13 -9.65 -9.19
C ASN A 112 -13.88 -9.13 -10.42
N GLY A 113 -13.73 -9.80 -11.57
CA GLY A 113 -14.47 -9.54 -12.80
C GLY A 113 -15.86 -10.17 -12.78
N ARG A 114 -16.66 -9.96 -13.82
CA ARG A 114 -18.02 -10.54 -13.91
C ARG A 114 -18.20 -11.47 -15.10
N SER A 115 -18.90 -12.57 -14.87
CA SER A 115 -19.38 -13.48 -15.93
C SER A 115 -20.86 -13.25 -16.24
N PRO A 116 -21.33 -13.43 -17.50
CA PRO A 116 -22.77 -13.47 -17.80
C PRO A 116 -23.47 -14.67 -17.14
N ASP A 117 -22.74 -15.74 -16.84
CA ASP A 117 -23.29 -17.00 -16.35
C ASP A 117 -23.44 -17.04 -14.82
N PHE A 118 -22.86 -16.06 -14.12
CA PHE A 118 -22.86 -15.99 -12.66
C PHE A 118 -23.13 -14.56 -12.18
N PRO A 119 -24.08 -14.35 -11.24
CA PRO A 119 -24.44 -13.00 -10.80
C PRO A 119 -23.39 -12.29 -9.95
N GLY A 120 -22.43 -13.03 -9.34
CA GLY A 120 -21.33 -12.45 -8.57
C GLY A 120 -20.07 -12.22 -9.39
N VAL A 121 -18.96 -11.96 -8.70
CA VAL A 121 -17.65 -11.77 -9.32
C VAL A 121 -16.81 -13.04 -9.27
N VAL A 122 -15.90 -13.20 -10.23
CA VAL A 122 -15.00 -14.35 -10.34
C VAL A 122 -13.68 -13.97 -11.02
N PRO A 123 -12.58 -14.67 -10.70
CA PRO A 123 -12.27 -15.20 -9.36
C PRO A 123 -12.22 -14.06 -8.32
N THR A 124 -12.54 -14.32 -7.04
CA THR A 124 -12.60 -13.31 -5.98
C THR A 124 -11.24 -13.05 -5.33
N PHE A 125 -10.95 -11.78 -5.04
CA PHE A 125 -9.76 -11.30 -4.34
C PHE A 125 -10.12 -10.11 -3.45
N ASP A 126 -10.40 -10.37 -2.17
CA ASP A 126 -10.78 -9.32 -1.22
C ASP A 126 -9.55 -8.52 -0.77
N ILE A 127 -9.54 -7.19 -0.94
CA ILE A 127 -8.43 -6.37 -0.41
C ILE A 127 -8.61 -6.11 1.09
N ALA A 128 -9.84 -6.14 1.57
CA ALA A 128 -10.29 -6.05 2.96
C ALA A 128 -11.67 -6.76 3.06
N PRO A 129 -12.20 -7.06 4.27
CA PRO A 129 -13.44 -7.82 4.42
C PRO A 129 -14.62 -7.30 3.57
N GLY A 130 -14.95 -8.02 2.50
CA GLY A 130 -16.04 -7.69 1.58
C GLY A 130 -15.77 -6.53 0.62
N ILE A 131 -14.53 -6.08 0.51
CA ILE A 131 -14.11 -5.05 -0.47
C ILE A 131 -13.35 -5.73 -1.59
N GLN A 132 -13.94 -5.73 -2.79
CA GLN A 132 -13.50 -6.50 -3.95
C GLN A 132 -13.45 -5.59 -5.20
N PRO A 133 -12.47 -4.69 -5.35
CA PRO A 133 -12.28 -3.92 -6.59
C PRO A 133 -11.83 -4.85 -7.72
N GLY A 134 -12.23 -4.56 -8.96
CA GLY A 134 -11.76 -5.30 -10.14
C GLY A 134 -10.29 -5.03 -10.46
N PHE A 135 -9.50 -6.04 -10.79
CA PHE A 135 -8.10 -5.87 -11.17
C PHE A 135 -7.71 -6.76 -12.35
N TRP A 136 -6.61 -6.41 -13.01
CA TRP A 136 -5.88 -7.27 -13.94
C TRP A 136 -4.46 -7.46 -13.44
N VAL A 137 -3.95 -8.68 -13.49
CA VAL A 137 -2.64 -9.03 -12.96
C VAL A 137 -1.87 -9.89 -13.94
N PHE A 138 -0.55 -9.68 -14.01
CA PHE A 138 0.33 -10.69 -14.59
C PHE A 138 0.47 -11.82 -13.56
N THR A 139 0.38 -13.06 -14.01
CA THR A 139 0.54 -14.23 -13.14
C THR A 139 1.47 -15.24 -13.80
N PRO A 140 2.25 -16.04 -13.06
CA PRO A 140 2.99 -17.15 -13.63
C PRO A 140 2.03 -18.07 -14.37
N LYS A 141 2.46 -18.59 -15.53
CA LYS A 141 1.64 -19.53 -16.29
C LYS A 141 1.19 -20.67 -15.39
N SER A 142 -0.12 -20.78 -15.24
CA SER A 142 -0.70 -21.67 -14.25
C SER A 142 -1.33 -22.90 -14.90
N ARG A 143 -1.63 -23.90 -14.10
CA ARG A 143 -2.49 -25.04 -14.46
C ARG A 143 -3.57 -25.16 -13.40
N ASP A 144 -4.59 -25.97 -13.70
CA ASP A 144 -5.74 -26.19 -12.81
C ASP A 144 -6.65 -24.95 -12.74
N MET A 145 -7.56 -24.89 -11.77
CA MET A 145 -8.52 -23.80 -11.62
C MET A 145 -7.87 -22.48 -11.21
N SER A 146 -8.43 -21.37 -11.70
CA SER A 146 -8.09 -20.01 -11.28
C SER A 146 -8.50 -19.71 -9.82
N THR A 147 -9.29 -20.60 -9.21
CA THR A 147 -9.72 -20.51 -7.82
C THR A 147 -9.04 -21.55 -6.93
N ARG A 148 -9.09 -21.38 -5.61
CA ARG A 148 -8.54 -22.32 -4.62
C ARG A 148 -9.08 -23.76 -4.78
N GLY A 149 -10.29 -23.90 -5.33
CA GLY A 149 -10.96 -25.19 -5.49
C GLY A 149 -12.33 -25.03 -6.15
N PHE A 150 -12.95 -26.15 -6.54
CA PHE A 150 -14.20 -26.16 -7.30
C PHE A 150 -15.37 -25.52 -6.53
N ALA A 151 -15.33 -25.58 -5.20
CA ALA A 151 -16.36 -25.04 -4.32
C ALA A 151 -16.04 -23.63 -3.80
N SER A 152 -14.92 -23.02 -4.21
CA SER A 152 -14.55 -21.66 -3.82
C SER A 152 -14.42 -20.76 -5.05
N LEU A 153 -14.80 -19.50 -4.88
CA LEU A 153 -14.54 -18.45 -5.87
C LEU A 153 -13.23 -17.73 -5.59
N ASP A 154 -12.62 -17.92 -4.42
CA ASP A 154 -11.37 -17.25 -4.04
C ASP A 154 -10.29 -17.61 -5.03
N ALA A 155 -9.63 -16.59 -5.58
CA ALA A 155 -8.49 -16.77 -6.46
C ALA A 155 -7.45 -17.67 -5.80
N ASN A 156 -6.83 -18.54 -6.61
CA ASN A 156 -5.68 -19.31 -6.13
C ASN A 156 -4.50 -18.35 -5.79
N ALA A 157 -3.51 -18.84 -5.06
CA ALA A 157 -2.43 -17.99 -4.53
C ALA A 157 -1.60 -17.28 -5.60
N LEU A 158 -1.51 -17.83 -6.83
CA LEU A 158 -0.77 -17.24 -7.94
C LEU A 158 -1.51 -16.08 -8.61
N LEU A 159 -2.84 -16.06 -8.52
CA LEU A 159 -3.71 -15.04 -9.10
C LEU A 159 -4.03 -13.98 -8.04
N ARG A 160 -3.13 -13.02 -7.88
CA ARG A 160 -3.29 -11.97 -6.89
C ARG A 160 -2.63 -10.67 -7.33
N LEU A 161 -3.00 -9.60 -6.62
CA LEU A 161 -2.35 -8.31 -6.69
C LEU A 161 -1.27 -8.22 -5.59
N PRO A 162 -0.15 -7.49 -5.81
CA PRO A 162 0.37 -7.08 -7.13
C PRO A 162 0.72 -8.30 -7.99
N SER A 163 1.04 -8.05 -9.25
CA SER A 163 1.73 -9.07 -10.05
C SER A 163 3.03 -9.49 -9.34
N PRO A 164 3.47 -10.75 -9.46
CA PRO A 164 4.56 -11.29 -8.64
C PRO A 164 5.85 -10.53 -8.86
N ALA A 165 6.67 -10.39 -7.81
CA ALA A 165 8.01 -9.89 -8.01
C ALA A 165 8.83 -10.94 -8.77
N ILE A 166 9.52 -10.52 -9.83
CA ILE A 166 10.38 -11.37 -10.65
C ILE A 166 11.82 -11.18 -10.21
N ARG A 167 12.55 -12.26 -9.96
CA ARG A 167 13.97 -12.26 -9.58
C ARG A 167 14.79 -13.05 -10.58
N VAL A 168 15.87 -12.45 -11.03
CA VAL A 168 16.86 -13.06 -11.91
C VAL A 168 18.25 -12.62 -11.44
N GLU A 169 19.28 -13.30 -11.89
CA GLU A 169 20.65 -12.93 -11.55
C GLU A 169 21.24 -11.96 -12.59
N GLN A 170 22.15 -11.11 -12.13
CA GLN A 170 22.96 -10.27 -12.98
C GLN A 170 23.81 -11.12 -13.92
N GLY A 171 23.62 -10.96 -15.23
CA GLY A 171 24.36 -11.71 -16.23
C GLY A 171 23.57 -12.85 -16.87
N ASP A 172 22.45 -13.27 -16.28
CA ASP A 172 21.59 -14.29 -16.85
C ASP A 172 21.00 -13.86 -18.19
N THR A 173 20.81 -14.82 -19.09
CA THR A 173 19.97 -14.63 -20.27
C THR A 173 18.54 -15.05 -19.93
N VAL A 174 17.64 -14.07 -19.83
CA VAL A 174 16.26 -14.30 -19.42
C VAL A 174 15.33 -14.09 -20.60
N TRP A 175 14.49 -15.09 -20.87
CA TRP A 175 13.41 -15.04 -21.86
C TRP A 175 12.10 -14.89 -21.10
N LEU A 176 11.64 -13.65 -20.97
CA LEU A 176 10.34 -13.36 -20.38
C LEU A 176 9.29 -13.45 -21.49
N VAL A 177 8.32 -14.35 -21.34
CA VAL A 177 7.30 -14.65 -22.35
C VAL A 177 5.95 -14.22 -21.82
N LEU A 178 5.29 -13.31 -22.52
CA LEU A 178 3.89 -12.96 -22.27
C LEU A 178 3.00 -13.80 -23.19
N GLU A 179 2.22 -14.72 -22.61
CA GLU A 179 1.12 -15.43 -23.28
C GLU A 179 -0.18 -14.68 -22.94
N ASN A 180 -0.68 -13.87 -23.89
CA ASN A 180 -1.85 -13.02 -23.60
C ASN A 180 -3.15 -13.82 -23.67
N THR A 181 -3.57 -14.36 -22.52
CA THR A 181 -4.85 -15.05 -22.33
C THR A 181 -6.03 -14.11 -22.04
N HIS A 182 -5.78 -12.81 -21.90
CA HIS A 182 -6.80 -11.79 -21.65
C HIS A 182 -7.44 -11.31 -22.95
N TYR A 183 -8.56 -10.61 -22.82
CA TYR A 183 -9.37 -10.13 -23.94
C TYR A 183 -8.96 -8.73 -24.45
N PHE A 184 -7.96 -8.09 -23.85
CA PHE A 184 -7.34 -6.86 -24.35
C PHE A 184 -5.89 -7.06 -24.78
N PRO A 185 -5.35 -6.17 -25.64
CA PRO A 185 -3.92 -6.15 -25.90
C PRO A 185 -3.13 -5.70 -24.66
N HIS A 186 -1.98 -6.33 -24.45
CA HIS A 186 -1.06 -6.00 -23.36
C HIS A 186 0.39 -6.03 -23.82
N SER A 187 1.29 -5.47 -23.01
CA SER A 187 2.73 -5.57 -23.17
C SER A 187 3.38 -5.63 -21.78
N ILE A 188 4.68 -5.86 -21.71
CA ILE A 188 5.47 -5.72 -20.48
C ILE A 188 6.63 -4.77 -20.79
N HIS A 189 6.54 -3.54 -20.29
CA HIS A 189 7.67 -2.63 -20.23
C HIS A 189 8.53 -2.96 -19.01
N LEU A 190 9.84 -3.01 -19.21
CA LEU A 190 10.83 -3.42 -18.23
C LEU A 190 11.49 -2.17 -17.62
N HIS A 191 10.74 -1.47 -16.78
CA HIS A 191 11.11 -0.18 -16.19
C HIS A 191 12.40 -0.26 -15.37
N GLY A 192 13.48 0.30 -15.92
CA GLY A 192 14.80 0.36 -15.28
C GLY A 192 15.62 -0.93 -15.42
N VAL A 193 15.03 -1.99 -15.98
CA VAL A 193 15.76 -3.23 -16.27
C VAL A 193 16.64 -3.00 -17.49
N ASP A 194 17.88 -3.45 -17.40
CA ASP A 194 18.83 -3.33 -18.49
C ASP A 194 18.55 -4.35 -19.60
N HIS A 195 18.17 -3.85 -20.78
CA HIS A 195 17.94 -4.66 -21.97
C HIS A 195 18.26 -3.88 -23.25
N PRO A 196 18.58 -4.55 -24.37
CA PRO A 196 18.70 -3.88 -25.66
C PRO A 196 17.35 -3.38 -26.14
N PHE A 197 17.34 -2.33 -26.97
CA PHE A 197 16.11 -1.81 -27.58
C PHE A 197 15.44 -2.84 -28.53
N MET A 198 16.27 -3.62 -29.24
CA MET A 198 15.83 -4.72 -30.11
C MET A 198 16.39 -6.05 -29.62
N ASP A 199 15.63 -7.12 -29.83
CA ASP A 199 16.12 -8.48 -29.67
C ASP A 199 17.12 -8.86 -30.79
N HIS A 200 17.72 -10.05 -30.68
CA HIS A 200 18.69 -10.53 -31.67
C HIS A 200 18.08 -10.78 -33.07
N GLY A 201 16.76 -10.88 -33.18
CA GLY A 201 16.01 -11.07 -34.41
C GLY A 201 15.59 -9.75 -35.07
N GLY A 202 15.89 -8.61 -34.44
CA GLY A 202 15.46 -7.29 -34.90
C GLY A 202 14.01 -6.96 -34.56
N GLY A 203 13.38 -7.68 -33.61
CA GLY A 203 12.11 -7.28 -33.00
C GLY A 203 12.35 -6.28 -31.87
N GLY A 204 11.34 -5.48 -31.52
CA GLY A 204 11.42 -4.65 -30.31
C GLY A 204 11.56 -5.47 -29.03
N ASN A 205 12.00 -4.84 -27.95
CA ASN A 205 12.24 -5.52 -26.67
C ASN A 205 11.88 -4.68 -25.42
N ASP A 206 11.52 -3.40 -25.61
CA ASP A 206 11.21 -2.44 -24.53
C ASP A 206 9.75 -2.53 -24.02
N GLY A 207 8.89 -3.29 -24.70
CA GLY A 207 7.48 -3.42 -24.29
C GLY A 207 6.60 -2.21 -24.55
N VAL A 208 7.10 -1.18 -25.24
CA VAL A 208 6.36 0.02 -25.58
C VAL A 208 5.80 -0.12 -27.00
N GLY A 209 4.47 -0.23 -27.13
CA GLY A 209 3.81 -0.41 -28.44
C GLY A 209 4.16 0.65 -29.48
N GLN A 210 4.26 1.90 -29.05
CA GLN A 210 4.46 3.06 -29.93
C GLN A 210 5.86 3.16 -30.52
N THR A 211 6.87 2.56 -29.88
CA THR A 211 8.28 2.66 -30.30
C THR A 211 8.86 1.32 -30.71
N ALA A 212 8.41 0.22 -30.10
CA ALA A 212 8.97 -1.11 -30.25
C ALA A 212 7.99 -2.13 -30.89
N GLU A 213 6.75 -1.72 -31.21
CA GLU A 213 5.71 -2.61 -31.78
C GLU A 213 5.51 -3.90 -30.97
N MET A 214 5.35 -3.73 -29.64
CA MET A 214 5.32 -4.83 -28.66
C MET A 214 3.92 -5.14 -28.10
N ASP A 215 2.86 -4.57 -28.68
CA ASP A 215 1.49 -4.87 -28.27
C ASP A 215 1.15 -6.33 -28.60
N VAL A 216 0.85 -7.11 -27.57
CA VAL A 216 0.50 -8.53 -27.67
C VAL A 216 -1.00 -8.64 -27.71
N MET A 217 -1.56 -9.00 -28.86
CA MET A 217 -3.02 -9.13 -29.02
C MET A 217 -3.56 -10.35 -28.24
N PRO A 218 -4.86 -10.40 -27.94
CA PRO A 218 -5.49 -11.58 -27.35
C PRO A 218 -5.15 -12.88 -28.11
N GLY A 219 -4.72 -13.90 -27.37
CA GLY A 219 -4.29 -15.19 -27.89
C GLY A 219 -2.91 -15.21 -28.55
N GLN A 220 -2.18 -14.09 -28.56
CA GLN A 220 -0.81 -14.03 -29.07
C GLN A 220 0.22 -14.17 -27.95
N THR A 221 1.45 -14.45 -28.37
CA THR A 221 2.60 -14.59 -27.48
C THR A 221 3.71 -13.66 -27.93
N LYS A 222 4.43 -13.08 -26.97
CA LYS A 222 5.64 -12.29 -27.24
C LYS A 222 6.73 -12.62 -26.23
N THR A 223 7.96 -12.72 -26.71
CA THR A 223 9.15 -12.95 -25.89
C THR A 223 9.98 -11.68 -25.80
N TYR A 224 10.44 -11.38 -24.60
CA TYR A 224 11.39 -10.34 -24.24
C TYR A 224 12.69 -11.04 -23.86
N VAL A 225 13.79 -10.67 -24.48
CA VAL A 225 15.10 -11.29 -24.22
C VAL A 225 16.00 -10.27 -23.55
N ILE A 226 16.34 -10.52 -22.29
CA ILE A 226 17.12 -9.60 -21.47
C ILE A 226 18.38 -10.28 -20.93
N LYS A 227 19.41 -9.46 -20.73
CA LYS A 227 20.67 -9.86 -20.09
C LYS A 227 21.13 -8.74 -19.17
N PRO A 228 20.54 -8.62 -17.97
CA PRO A 228 20.73 -7.45 -17.12
C PRO A 228 22.17 -7.37 -16.63
N ARG A 229 22.85 -6.26 -16.89
CA ARG A 229 24.25 -6.07 -16.49
C ARG A 229 24.42 -5.39 -15.13
N GLN A 230 23.34 -4.90 -14.52
CA GLN A 230 23.37 -4.18 -13.26
C GLN A 230 22.36 -4.79 -12.29
N PRO A 231 22.76 -5.08 -11.04
CA PRO A 231 21.84 -5.52 -9.99
C PRO A 231 21.01 -4.34 -9.50
N GLY A 232 19.87 -4.62 -8.87
CA GLY A 232 19.02 -3.60 -8.27
C GLY A 232 17.53 -3.94 -8.25
N THR A 233 16.75 -3.04 -7.66
CA THR A 233 15.29 -3.12 -7.59
C THR A 233 14.65 -2.25 -8.68
N MET A 234 14.11 -2.91 -9.69
CA MET A 234 13.44 -2.35 -10.85
C MET A 234 11.94 -2.63 -10.80
N TYR A 235 11.23 -2.26 -11.86
CA TYR A 235 9.78 -2.40 -11.97
C TYR A 235 9.43 -2.97 -13.35
N TYR A 236 8.31 -3.66 -13.49
CA TYR A 236 7.76 -4.02 -14.78
C TYR A 236 6.26 -3.76 -14.80
N HIS A 237 5.72 -3.32 -15.94
CA HIS A 237 4.31 -2.99 -16.05
C HIS A 237 3.79 -2.98 -17.48
N CYS A 238 2.46 -2.96 -17.63
CA CYS A 238 1.85 -2.81 -18.94
C CYS A 238 2.13 -1.43 -19.54
N HIS A 239 2.34 -1.38 -20.86
CA HIS A 239 2.52 -0.13 -21.60
C HIS A 239 1.51 0.03 -22.76
N VAL A 240 0.54 -0.87 -22.87
CA VAL A 240 -0.70 -0.61 -23.59
C VAL A 240 -1.59 0.25 -22.70
N GLN A 241 -2.05 1.40 -23.19
CA GLN A 241 -2.94 2.31 -22.45
C GLN A 241 -2.53 2.49 -20.97
N PRO A 242 -1.29 2.94 -20.69
CA PRO A 242 -0.71 2.87 -19.34
C PRO A 242 -1.50 3.68 -18.30
N HIS A 243 -2.25 4.71 -18.74
CA HIS A 243 -3.14 5.50 -17.90
C HIS A 243 -4.29 4.68 -17.29
N THR A 244 -4.69 3.55 -17.87
CA THR A 244 -5.71 2.66 -17.28
C THR A 244 -5.15 1.30 -16.88
N HIS A 245 -4.27 0.71 -17.68
CA HIS A 245 -3.77 -0.65 -17.45
C HIS A 245 -2.84 -0.75 -16.23
N ILE A 246 -2.02 0.27 -15.96
CA ILE A 246 -1.17 0.27 -14.76
C ILE A 246 -2.03 0.40 -13.49
N PRO A 247 -2.96 1.38 -13.37
CA PRO A 247 -3.87 1.46 -12.22
C PRO A 247 -4.74 0.20 -12.04
N MET A 248 -5.15 -0.46 -13.14
CA MET A 248 -5.87 -1.75 -13.06
C MET A 248 -5.05 -2.89 -12.41
N GLY A 249 -3.75 -2.72 -12.15
CA GLY A 249 -2.93 -3.66 -11.40
C GLY A 249 -1.83 -4.37 -12.20
N LEU A 250 -1.68 -4.06 -13.50
CA LEU A 250 -0.71 -4.71 -14.38
C LEU A 250 0.71 -4.17 -14.16
N GLY A 251 1.28 -4.49 -13.01
CA GLY A 251 2.68 -4.23 -12.68
C GLY A 251 3.16 -5.03 -11.47
N GLY A 252 4.47 -5.24 -11.40
CA GLY A 252 5.16 -5.96 -10.34
C GLY A 252 6.62 -5.55 -10.26
N MET A 253 7.30 -5.91 -9.17
CA MET A 253 8.72 -5.59 -9.01
C MET A 253 9.57 -6.49 -9.91
N PHE A 254 10.68 -5.97 -10.43
CA PHE A 254 11.68 -6.76 -11.16
C PHE A 254 13.02 -6.58 -10.46
N ILE A 255 13.58 -7.65 -9.91
CA ILE A 255 14.79 -7.60 -9.11
C ILE A 255 15.90 -8.33 -9.88
N VAL A 256 17.03 -7.66 -10.02
CA VAL A 256 18.27 -8.27 -10.49
C VAL A 256 19.17 -8.46 -9.27
N GLU A 257 19.41 -9.71 -8.89
CA GLU A 257 20.31 -10.07 -7.79
C GLU A 257 21.78 -9.95 -8.23
N GLU A 258 22.68 -9.62 -7.30
CA GLU A 258 24.12 -9.62 -7.61
C GLU A 258 24.59 -11.05 -7.85
N ASN A 259 25.39 -11.27 -8.90
CA ASN A 259 25.91 -12.60 -9.18
C ASN A 259 26.83 -13.13 -8.06
N ARG A 260 26.63 -14.40 -7.70
CA ARG A 260 27.47 -15.17 -6.76
C ARG A 260 27.51 -16.64 -7.17
N PRO A 261 28.60 -17.38 -6.88
CA PRO A 261 28.63 -18.81 -7.18
C PRO A 261 27.50 -19.61 -6.53
N ASN A 262 26.80 -20.44 -7.32
CA ASN A 262 25.69 -21.31 -6.95
C ASN A 262 24.53 -20.52 -6.32
N ASN A 263 24.14 -19.39 -6.88
CA ASN A 263 23.14 -18.47 -6.35
C ASN A 263 21.76 -18.67 -7.00
N TRP A 264 21.19 -19.83 -6.72
CA TRP A 264 19.83 -20.17 -7.13
C TRP A 264 18.80 -19.21 -6.53
N VAL A 265 18.30 -18.25 -7.33
CA VAL A 265 17.35 -17.23 -6.85
C VAL A 265 15.90 -17.73 -6.87
N GLN A 266 15.09 -17.27 -5.93
CA GLN A 266 13.64 -17.50 -5.95
C GLN A 266 12.97 -16.64 -7.04
N THR A 267 12.82 -17.16 -8.26
CA THR A 267 12.41 -16.36 -9.44
C THR A 267 11.08 -15.63 -9.28
N PHE A 268 10.12 -16.18 -8.54
CA PHE A 268 8.89 -15.48 -8.20
C PHE A 268 8.73 -15.32 -6.69
N ASN A 269 8.37 -14.11 -6.25
CA ASN A 269 7.84 -13.85 -4.92
C ASN A 269 6.39 -13.38 -5.04
N VAL A 270 5.46 -14.18 -4.53
CA VAL A 270 4.02 -14.01 -4.76
C VAL A 270 3.36 -13.47 -3.50
N GLY A 271 3.14 -12.16 -3.44
CA GLY A 271 2.16 -11.56 -2.55
C GLY A 271 2.50 -11.34 -1.08
N ASN A 272 3.23 -12.25 -0.42
CA ASN A 272 3.46 -12.16 1.02
C ASN A 272 4.67 -11.29 1.41
N GLY A 273 5.35 -10.71 0.43
CA GLY A 273 6.48 -9.80 0.64
C GLY A 273 7.77 -10.49 1.09
N GLN A 274 7.74 -11.38 2.09
CA GLN A 274 8.95 -12.06 2.57
C GLN A 274 9.55 -12.97 1.49
N VAL A 275 10.80 -12.74 1.12
CA VAL A 275 11.55 -13.69 0.28
C VAL A 275 12.07 -14.81 1.19
N ARG A 276 11.52 -16.02 1.01
CA ARG A 276 11.83 -17.16 1.90
C ARG A 276 13.06 -17.95 1.46
N HIS A 277 13.54 -17.75 0.24
CA HIS A 277 14.87 -18.17 -0.21
C HIS A 277 15.64 -16.96 -0.75
N PRO A 278 16.19 -16.09 0.12
CA PRO A 278 16.96 -14.93 -0.32
C PRO A 278 18.20 -15.37 -1.10
N SER A 279 18.64 -14.54 -2.06
CA SER A 279 19.89 -14.77 -2.78
C SER A 279 21.08 -14.86 -1.81
N LYS A 280 22.16 -15.49 -2.26
CA LYS A 280 23.42 -15.52 -1.52
C LYS A 280 23.96 -14.13 -1.25
N ALA A 281 23.90 -13.25 -2.25
CA ALA A 281 24.35 -11.87 -2.11
C ALA A 281 23.58 -11.10 -1.01
N VAL A 282 22.27 -11.34 -0.89
CA VAL A 282 21.45 -10.77 0.19
C VAL A 282 21.80 -11.42 1.52
N SER A 283 21.89 -12.75 1.58
CA SER A 283 22.17 -13.53 2.79
C SER A 283 23.54 -13.26 3.41
N GLU A 284 24.52 -12.78 2.62
CA GLU A 284 25.82 -12.30 3.12
C GLU A 284 25.70 -11.10 4.08
N LYS A 285 24.65 -10.28 3.92
CA LYS A 285 24.51 -8.97 4.59
C LYS A 285 23.25 -8.87 5.46
N TYR A 286 22.20 -9.57 5.10
CA TYR A 286 20.86 -9.44 5.67
C TYR A 286 20.34 -10.81 6.13
N ALA A 287 19.65 -10.82 7.26
CA ALA A 287 19.02 -12.04 7.77
C ALA A 287 17.78 -12.41 6.96
N GLN A 288 17.04 -11.40 6.48
CA GLN A 288 15.77 -11.52 5.78
C GLN A 288 15.63 -10.39 4.76
N GLU A 289 14.77 -10.61 3.76
CA GLU A 289 14.41 -9.63 2.75
C GLU A 289 12.89 -9.61 2.53
N TYR A 290 12.35 -8.41 2.29
CA TYR A 290 10.93 -8.17 2.03
C TYR A 290 10.71 -7.27 0.82
N ASP A 291 9.75 -7.65 -0.02
CA ASP A 291 9.16 -6.83 -1.09
C ASP A 291 7.93 -6.10 -0.57
N LEU A 292 7.94 -4.78 -0.68
CA LEU A 292 6.87 -3.89 -0.27
C LEU A 292 6.39 -3.08 -1.48
N HIS A 293 5.39 -3.62 -2.18
CA HIS A 293 4.76 -2.98 -3.33
C HIS A 293 3.49 -2.26 -2.88
N TYR A 294 3.56 -0.94 -2.90
CA TYR A 294 2.44 -0.05 -2.57
C TYR A 294 1.61 0.23 -3.81
N GLN A 295 0.28 0.18 -3.71
CA GLN A 295 -0.62 0.39 -4.84
C GLN A 295 -1.85 1.16 -4.39
N SER A 296 -2.42 1.94 -5.30
CA SER A 296 -3.71 2.58 -5.11
C SER A 296 -4.66 2.29 -6.27
N ALA A 297 -5.95 2.44 -6.01
CA ALA A 297 -7.01 2.17 -6.98
C ALA A 297 -8.18 3.14 -6.82
N ASP A 298 -8.59 3.72 -7.94
CA ASP A 298 -9.80 4.53 -8.09
C ASP A 298 -11.03 3.62 -8.19
N LYS A 299 -12.08 3.89 -7.40
CA LYS A 299 -13.23 2.98 -7.37
C LYS A 299 -14.01 2.94 -8.68
N GLU A 300 -14.07 4.04 -9.43
CA GLU A 300 -14.82 4.10 -10.67
C GLU A 300 -14.19 3.20 -11.73
N LEU A 301 -12.88 3.33 -11.95
CA LEU A 301 -12.14 2.51 -12.90
C LEU A 301 -12.29 1.01 -12.60
N HIS A 302 -12.11 0.62 -11.33
CA HIS A 302 -12.09 -0.77 -10.91
C HIS A 302 -13.49 -1.43 -10.90
N GLN A 303 -14.57 -0.65 -10.96
CA GLN A 303 -15.93 -1.17 -11.09
C GLN A 303 -16.33 -1.45 -12.54
N ILE A 304 -15.60 -0.96 -13.54
CA ILE A 304 -15.99 -1.09 -14.94
C ILE A 304 -16.09 -2.58 -15.34
N ILE A 305 -15.10 -3.39 -14.99
CA ILE A 305 -15.07 -4.83 -15.31
C ILE A 305 -16.10 -5.66 -14.53
N GLN A 306 -16.73 -5.07 -13.50
CA GLN A 306 -17.82 -5.67 -12.75
C GLN A 306 -19.20 -5.34 -13.33
N GLN A 307 -19.29 -4.20 -14.01
CA GLN A 307 -20.52 -3.73 -14.63
C GLN A 307 -20.70 -4.25 -16.06
N TYR A 308 -19.59 -4.46 -16.78
CA TYR A 308 -19.59 -4.86 -18.18
C TYR A 308 -18.72 -6.11 -18.37
N ASN A 309 -19.18 -7.01 -19.24
CA ASN A 309 -18.46 -8.22 -19.66
C ASN A 309 -18.11 -8.23 -21.16
N ASP A 310 -18.70 -7.33 -21.96
CA ASP A 310 -18.35 -7.14 -23.36
C ASP A 310 -17.08 -6.27 -23.45
N PRO A 311 -15.97 -6.79 -24.01
CA PRO A 311 -14.71 -6.03 -24.10
C PRO A 311 -14.85 -4.69 -24.82
N ARG A 312 -15.80 -4.55 -25.75
CA ARG A 312 -16.03 -3.29 -26.47
C ARG A 312 -16.63 -2.22 -25.56
N LEU A 313 -17.54 -2.64 -24.69
CA LEU A 313 -18.14 -1.75 -23.70
C LEU A 313 -17.13 -1.39 -22.62
N ILE A 314 -16.35 -2.38 -22.13
CA ILE A 314 -15.26 -2.14 -21.18
C ILE A 314 -14.28 -1.11 -21.77
N ALA A 315 -13.81 -1.30 -23.00
CA ALA A 315 -12.89 -0.38 -23.66
C ALA A 315 -13.48 1.03 -23.84
N GLN A 316 -14.77 1.14 -24.17
CA GLN A 316 -15.45 2.42 -24.26
C GLN A 316 -15.49 3.13 -22.89
N GLN A 317 -15.85 2.41 -21.83
CA GLN A 317 -15.96 3.01 -20.50
C GLN A 317 -14.59 3.41 -19.98
N MET A 318 -13.58 2.53 -20.06
CA MET A 318 -12.24 2.79 -19.56
C MET A 318 -11.49 3.88 -20.33
N ASN A 319 -11.59 3.89 -21.67
CA ASN A 319 -10.69 4.72 -22.48
C ASN A 319 -11.37 5.91 -23.16
N GLN A 320 -12.70 6.02 -23.11
CA GLN A 320 -13.43 7.16 -23.70
C GLN A 320 -14.27 7.94 -22.69
N LYS A 321 -14.71 7.31 -21.60
CA LYS A 321 -15.64 7.94 -20.64
C LYS A 321 -15.00 8.20 -19.28
N TYR A 322 -14.21 7.26 -18.78
CA TYR A 322 -13.41 7.46 -17.59
C TYR A 322 -12.35 8.52 -17.86
N ASP A 323 -12.33 9.56 -17.03
CA ASP A 323 -11.36 10.64 -17.10
C ASP A 323 -10.40 10.51 -15.91
N ILE A 324 -9.19 10.05 -16.18
CA ILE A 324 -8.17 9.89 -15.14
C ILE A 324 -7.79 11.22 -14.48
N THR A 325 -8.03 12.36 -15.12
CA THR A 325 -7.68 13.66 -14.54
C THR A 325 -8.63 14.10 -13.42
N ASP A 326 -9.80 13.48 -13.34
CA ASP A 326 -10.78 13.65 -12.27
C ASP A 326 -10.70 12.54 -11.20
N ALA A 327 -9.89 11.51 -11.45
CA ALA A 327 -9.79 10.31 -10.61
C ALA A 327 -9.29 10.61 -9.19
N LYS A 328 -9.79 9.81 -8.23
CA LYS A 328 -9.35 9.88 -6.84
C LYS A 328 -9.24 8.47 -6.30
N ASP A 329 -8.04 8.09 -5.92
CA ASP A 329 -7.81 6.78 -5.34
C ASP A 329 -8.60 6.60 -4.03
N ASP A 330 -9.42 5.55 -3.98
CA ASP A 330 -10.27 5.19 -2.83
C ASP A 330 -9.66 4.04 -2.02
N TYR A 331 -8.85 3.22 -2.68
CA TYR A 331 -8.25 2.03 -2.11
C TYR A 331 -6.74 2.17 -2.11
N TYR A 332 -6.12 1.91 -0.96
CA TYR A 332 -4.67 1.92 -0.78
C TYR A 332 -4.24 0.58 -0.22
N MET A 333 -3.20 -0.01 -0.79
CA MET A 333 -2.84 -1.40 -0.55
C MET A 333 -1.33 -1.55 -0.40
N LEU A 334 -0.94 -2.50 0.44
CA LEU A 334 0.42 -3.04 0.54
C LEU A 334 0.39 -4.50 0.11
N ASN A 335 1.14 -4.83 -0.94
CA ASN A 335 1.15 -6.14 -1.57
C ASN A 335 -0.27 -6.65 -1.90
N GLY A 336 -1.11 -5.74 -2.41
CA GLY A 336 -2.48 -6.02 -2.84
C GLY A 336 -3.51 -6.19 -1.73
N ARG A 337 -3.12 -6.01 -0.45
CA ARG A 337 -4.06 -6.02 0.68
C ARG A 337 -4.12 -4.66 1.34
N ALA A 338 -5.31 -4.26 1.77
CA ALA A 338 -5.50 -3.15 2.69
C ALA A 338 -5.62 -3.69 4.13
N PHE A 339 -5.39 -2.84 5.12
CA PHE A 339 -5.67 -3.17 6.51
C PHE A 339 -7.16 -3.55 6.68
N PRO A 340 -7.47 -4.65 7.41
CA PRO A 340 -6.57 -5.43 8.27
C PRO A 340 -5.91 -6.63 7.57
N TYR A 341 -6.21 -6.91 6.30
CA TYR A 341 -5.66 -8.06 5.59
C TYR A 341 -4.16 -7.94 5.31
N ALA A 342 -3.65 -6.72 5.19
CA ALA A 342 -2.21 -6.48 5.15
C ALA A 342 -1.49 -7.07 6.38
N LEU A 343 -2.16 -7.21 7.54
CA LEU A 343 -1.60 -7.86 8.72
C LEU A 343 -1.53 -9.39 8.62
N ARG A 344 -2.28 -10.01 7.70
CA ARG A 344 -2.27 -11.46 7.51
C ARG A 344 -1.07 -11.93 6.68
N GLU A 345 -0.62 -11.07 5.77
CA GLU A 345 0.27 -11.44 4.67
C GLU A 345 1.56 -10.59 4.63
N SER A 346 1.48 -9.30 4.96
CA SER A 346 2.57 -8.32 4.74
C SER A 346 3.26 -7.86 6.03
N LEU A 347 3.43 -8.75 7.02
CA LEU A 347 4.15 -8.43 8.26
C LEU A 347 5.67 -8.52 8.06
N ILE A 348 6.41 -7.57 8.64
CA ILE A 348 7.86 -7.66 8.73
C ILE A 348 8.21 -8.32 10.06
N THR A 349 8.53 -9.62 10.03
CA THR A 349 8.83 -10.39 11.24
C THR A 349 10.33 -10.41 11.51
N VAL A 350 10.75 -10.01 12.72
CA VAL A 350 12.18 -9.76 13.01
C VAL A 350 12.64 -10.31 14.37
N ALA A 351 13.95 -10.53 14.50
CA ALA A 351 14.63 -10.73 15.78
C ALA A 351 15.45 -9.48 16.18
N PRO A 352 15.82 -9.32 17.46
CA PRO A 352 16.74 -8.26 17.88
C PRO A 352 18.12 -8.39 17.23
N ASN A 353 18.80 -7.26 17.01
CA ASN A 353 20.18 -7.18 16.52
C ASN A 353 20.43 -7.83 15.15
N GLN A 354 19.49 -7.73 14.23
CA GLN A 354 19.64 -8.19 12.84
C GLN A 354 19.47 -7.04 11.85
N LYS A 355 19.96 -7.27 10.63
CA LYS A 355 19.72 -6.40 9.48
C LYS A 355 18.72 -7.06 8.54
N VAL A 356 17.75 -6.29 8.08
CA VAL A 356 16.72 -6.72 7.14
C VAL A 356 16.73 -5.78 5.94
N LYS A 357 16.64 -6.34 4.75
CA LYS A 357 16.51 -5.56 3.51
C LYS A 357 15.03 -5.38 3.16
N LEU A 358 14.60 -4.14 2.98
CA LEU A 358 13.25 -3.81 2.51
C LEU A 358 13.36 -3.19 1.13
N ARG A 359 12.70 -3.78 0.14
CA ARG A 359 12.61 -3.23 -1.21
C ARG A 359 11.24 -2.59 -1.36
N VAL A 360 11.20 -1.27 -1.46
CA VAL A 360 9.96 -0.49 -1.51
C VAL A 360 9.74 0.00 -2.92
N LEU A 361 8.56 -0.28 -3.48
CA LEU A 361 8.10 0.29 -4.75
C LEU A 361 6.86 1.14 -4.49
N ASN A 362 6.91 2.40 -4.92
CA ASN A 362 5.71 3.23 -5.02
C ASN A 362 4.98 2.93 -6.34
N GLY A 363 3.98 2.06 -6.30
CA GLY A 363 3.03 1.83 -7.39
C GLY A 363 1.74 2.65 -7.27
N HIS A 364 1.68 3.63 -6.36
CA HIS A 364 0.61 4.62 -6.36
C HIS A 364 0.69 5.55 -7.57
N THR A 365 -0.44 6.19 -7.88
CA THR A 365 -0.51 7.27 -8.86
C THR A 365 0.09 8.58 -8.33
N GLU A 366 0.22 8.70 -7.00
CA GLU A 366 0.68 9.87 -6.27
C GLU A 366 1.96 9.59 -5.46
N THR A 367 2.57 10.65 -4.92
CA THR A 367 3.73 10.53 -4.02
C THR A 367 3.31 9.92 -2.68
N MET A 368 4.07 8.96 -2.18
CA MET A 368 3.87 8.36 -0.85
C MET A 368 4.91 8.84 0.16
N ALA A 369 4.57 8.72 1.44
CA ALA A 369 5.44 9.03 2.57
C ALA A 369 5.51 7.84 3.54
N LEU A 370 6.33 6.83 3.25
CA LEU A 370 6.47 5.65 4.11
C LEU A 370 7.05 6.03 5.47
N HIS A 371 6.33 5.78 6.55
CA HIS A 371 6.82 5.93 7.92
C HIS A 371 6.94 4.57 8.61
N ILE A 372 8.10 4.30 9.23
CA ILE A 372 8.31 3.09 10.05
C ILE A 372 8.47 3.51 11.51
N HIS A 373 7.51 3.13 12.36
CA HIS A 373 7.57 3.46 13.78
C HIS A 373 8.71 2.68 14.47
N GLY A 374 9.26 3.26 15.52
CA GLY A 374 10.25 2.61 16.38
C GLY A 374 11.62 2.37 15.74
N HIS A 375 11.80 2.71 14.45
CA HIS A 375 13.01 2.43 13.71
C HIS A 375 13.39 3.60 12.79
N LYS A 376 14.68 3.73 12.50
CA LYS A 376 15.17 4.60 11.43
C LYS A 376 16.01 3.77 10.47
N ALA A 377 15.43 3.36 9.35
CA ALA A 377 16.16 2.60 8.34
C ALA A 377 17.07 3.52 7.50
N VAL A 378 18.12 2.93 6.95
CA VAL A 378 19.09 3.63 6.10
C VAL A 378 18.72 3.38 4.64
N ILE A 379 18.60 4.44 3.84
CA ILE A 379 18.44 4.31 2.38
C ILE A 379 19.76 3.83 1.79
N THR A 380 19.76 2.66 1.15
CA THR A 380 20.96 2.09 0.52
C THR A 380 20.99 2.33 -0.98
N ASP A 381 19.83 2.30 -1.64
CA ASP A 381 19.71 2.35 -3.10
C ASP A 381 18.50 3.22 -3.51
N TYR A 382 18.65 3.91 -4.64
CA TYR A 382 17.60 4.67 -5.31
C TYR A 382 17.39 4.09 -6.71
N ASP A 383 16.16 3.68 -7.03
CA ASP A 383 15.80 3.09 -8.32
C ASP A 383 16.72 1.92 -8.74
N GLY A 384 17.16 1.14 -7.75
CA GLY A 384 18.07 0.00 -7.93
C GLY A 384 19.56 0.37 -8.04
N VAL A 385 19.91 1.65 -7.94
CA VAL A 385 21.30 2.10 -7.99
C VAL A 385 21.84 2.34 -6.56
N PRO A 386 22.96 1.70 -6.18
CA PRO A 386 23.52 1.85 -4.84
C PRO A 386 24.07 3.25 -4.60
N HIS A 387 23.67 3.85 -3.49
CA HIS A 387 24.17 5.16 -3.09
C HIS A 387 25.49 5.03 -2.31
N ASN A 388 26.39 6.00 -2.53
CA ASN A 388 27.67 6.07 -1.83
C ASN A 388 27.44 6.00 -0.30
N PRO A 389 28.12 5.11 0.44
CA PRO A 389 27.95 4.98 1.89
C PRO A 389 27.98 6.28 2.68
N ALA A 390 28.83 7.24 2.29
CA ALA A 390 28.93 8.54 2.98
C ALA A 390 27.72 9.47 2.74
N ALA A 391 26.91 9.19 1.71
CA ALA A 391 25.75 9.97 1.32
C ALA A 391 24.43 9.23 1.59
N ARG A 392 24.48 8.04 2.22
CA ARG A 392 23.27 7.32 2.65
C ARG A 392 22.58 8.07 3.76
N ILE A 393 21.25 8.08 3.71
CA ILE A 393 20.42 8.88 4.62
C ILE A 393 19.66 7.93 5.53
N GLN A 394 19.82 8.13 6.84
CA GLN A 394 19.02 7.48 7.86
C GLN A 394 17.91 8.42 8.31
N ARG A 395 16.65 7.95 8.29
CA ARG A 395 15.46 8.71 8.68
C ARG A 395 14.32 7.76 9.06
N ASP A 396 13.16 8.28 9.41
CA ASP A 396 11.95 7.50 9.75
C ASP A 396 10.81 7.65 8.74
N VAL A 397 10.81 8.70 7.93
CA VAL A 397 9.84 8.96 6.84
C VAL A 397 10.55 9.04 5.50
N TYR A 398 10.09 8.28 4.51
CA TYR A 398 10.67 8.19 3.17
C TYR A 398 9.66 8.67 2.12
N ASP A 399 10.05 9.69 1.37
CA ASP A 399 9.32 10.21 0.22
C ASP A 399 9.66 9.40 -1.04
N LEU A 400 8.64 8.90 -1.73
CA LEU A 400 8.79 8.21 -3.02
C LEU A 400 7.80 8.78 -4.02
N ALA A 401 8.29 9.26 -5.16
CA ALA A 401 7.44 9.62 -6.29
C ALA A 401 6.86 8.37 -6.97
N PRO A 402 5.79 8.49 -7.77
CA PRO A 402 5.25 7.38 -8.54
C PRO A 402 6.33 6.64 -9.34
N ALA A 403 6.27 5.31 -9.32
CA ALA A 403 7.21 4.38 -9.92
C ALA A 403 8.65 4.36 -9.35
N GLN A 404 8.96 5.16 -8.32
CA GLN A 404 10.28 5.09 -7.67
C GLN A 404 10.42 3.86 -6.78
N ARG A 405 11.66 3.38 -6.68
CA ARG A 405 12.05 2.31 -5.75
C ARG A 405 13.09 2.79 -4.77
N LEU A 406 12.96 2.37 -3.51
CA LEU A 406 13.99 2.54 -2.49
C LEU A 406 14.34 1.19 -1.88
N ASP A 407 15.63 0.91 -1.74
CA ASP A 407 16.08 -0.17 -0.86
C ASP A 407 16.45 0.44 0.50
N LEU A 408 15.88 -0.13 1.56
CA LEU A 408 16.10 0.29 2.94
C LEU A 408 16.77 -0.84 3.74
N GLU A 409 17.81 -0.49 4.50
CA GLU A 409 18.39 -1.35 5.53
C GLU A 409 17.75 -1.03 6.87
N LEU A 410 16.91 -1.96 7.36
CA LEU A 410 16.32 -1.91 8.69
C LEU A 410 17.24 -2.65 9.67
N ASN A 411 17.80 -1.92 10.64
CA ASN A 411 18.64 -2.49 11.69
C ASN A 411 17.87 -2.54 13.03
N THR A 412 17.71 -3.73 13.60
CA THR A 412 16.97 -3.96 14.85
C THR A 412 17.83 -3.92 16.11
N THR A 413 19.03 -3.32 16.02
CA THR A 413 19.87 -3.03 17.20
C THR A 413 19.20 -1.97 18.07
N ASN A 414 18.93 -2.31 19.33
CA ASN A 414 18.31 -1.41 20.29
C ASN A 414 19.33 -0.42 20.87
N ASP A 415 19.52 0.70 20.18
CA ASP A 415 20.43 1.78 20.56
C ASP A 415 19.74 3.16 20.62
N GLY A 416 18.42 3.20 20.45
CA GLY A 416 17.63 4.44 20.42
C GLY A 416 17.76 5.23 19.11
N LEU A 417 18.62 4.83 18.17
CA LEU A 417 18.77 5.42 16.85
C LEU A 417 18.14 4.52 15.79
N ASN A 418 18.67 3.30 15.66
CA ASN A 418 18.26 2.29 14.69
C ASN A 418 16.93 1.65 15.07
N SER A 419 16.80 1.26 16.33
CA SER A 419 15.58 0.72 16.93
C SER A 419 15.39 1.21 18.36
N PHE A 420 14.13 1.36 18.78
CA PHE A 420 13.73 1.65 20.17
C PHE A 420 13.51 0.37 21.01
N GLY A 421 13.75 -0.81 20.43
CA GLY A 421 13.67 -2.10 21.10
C GLY A 421 12.57 -3.01 20.56
N SER A 422 12.54 -4.23 21.09
CA SER A 422 11.58 -5.26 20.69
C SER A 422 10.14 -4.83 20.99
N GLY A 423 9.23 -5.11 20.05
CA GLY A 423 7.82 -4.80 20.20
C GLY A 423 7.01 -5.06 18.94
N VAL A 424 5.84 -4.43 18.88
CA VAL A 424 5.00 -4.36 17.69
C VAL A 424 4.98 -2.92 17.22
N TRP A 425 5.55 -2.65 16.05
CA TRP A 425 5.74 -1.29 15.54
C TRP A 425 5.02 -1.12 14.21
N MET A 426 4.15 -0.14 14.11
CA MET A 426 3.41 0.12 12.87
C MET A 426 4.33 0.70 11.78
N PHE A 427 4.07 0.35 10.53
CA PHE A 427 4.55 1.11 9.40
C PHE A 427 3.41 1.34 8.42
N HIS A 428 3.40 2.51 7.80
CA HIS A 428 2.29 2.93 6.94
C HIS A 428 2.72 4.08 6.03
N ASP A 429 1.95 4.32 4.97
CA ASP A 429 2.01 5.59 4.26
C ASP A 429 1.43 6.71 5.14
N HIS A 430 2.17 7.80 5.27
CA HIS A 430 1.83 8.96 6.08
C HIS A 430 1.05 10.03 5.30
N VAL A 431 0.70 9.77 4.04
CA VAL A 431 -0.35 10.53 3.35
C VAL A 431 -1.72 10.11 3.88
N GLU A 432 -2.52 11.04 4.39
CA GLU A 432 -3.69 10.72 5.23
C GLU A 432 -4.77 9.91 4.50
N ASN A 433 -4.94 10.12 3.19
CA ASN A 433 -5.89 9.34 2.40
C ASN A 433 -5.50 7.85 2.34
N ALA A 434 -4.19 7.56 2.34
CA ALA A 434 -3.66 6.20 2.31
C ALA A 434 -3.84 5.43 3.62
N PHE A 435 -4.33 6.11 4.66
CA PHE A 435 -4.75 5.52 5.93
C PHE A 435 -6.24 5.10 5.94
N THR A 436 -6.84 4.97 4.75
CA THR A 436 -8.26 4.62 4.58
C THR A 436 -8.47 3.53 3.53
N THR A 437 -9.62 2.88 3.58
CA THR A 437 -10.10 2.00 2.50
C THR A 437 -11.55 2.38 2.21
N ASP A 438 -11.82 2.80 0.98
CA ASP A 438 -13.07 3.46 0.61
C ASP A 438 -13.36 4.62 1.57
N GLY A 439 -12.37 5.46 1.88
CA GLY A 439 -12.53 6.59 2.82
C GLY A 439 -12.91 6.23 4.27
N GLN A 440 -12.97 4.95 4.65
CA GLN A 440 -13.16 4.51 6.04
C GLN A 440 -11.79 4.17 6.64
N GLY A 441 -11.49 4.78 7.80
CA GLY A 441 -10.29 4.48 8.58
C GLY A 441 -10.62 3.78 9.91
N GLU A 442 -9.66 3.10 10.54
CA GLU A 442 -8.30 2.82 10.05
C GLU A 442 -8.32 1.80 8.90
N GLY A 443 -7.57 2.07 7.83
CA GLY A 443 -7.54 1.25 6.62
C GLY A 443 -6.29 1.53 5.79
N GLY A 444 -6.23 0.95 4.59
CA GLY A 444 -5.19 1.27 3.63
C GLY A 444 -3.90 0.49 3.82
N SER A 445 -2.75 1.06 3.45
CA SER A 445 -1.45 0.37 3.40
C SER A 445 -0.74 0.29 4.78
N ILE A 446 -1.49 -0.05 5.83
CA ILE A 446 -0.95 -0.21 7.20
C ILE A 446 -0.49 -1.65 7.42
N SER A 447 0.73 -1.81 7.92
CA SER A 447 1.23 -3.09 8.44
C SER A 447 2.17 -2.89 9.63
N LEU A 448 2.83 -3.96 10.09
CA LEU A 448 3.60 -3.98 11.33
C LEU A 448 4.98 -4.63 11.13
N VAL A 449 6.00 -4.03 11.75
CA VAL A 449 7.24 -4.68 12.14
C VAL A 449 7.00 -5.37 13.48
N VAL A 450 7.06 -6.69 13.50
CA VAL A 450 6.75 -7.50 14.69
C VAL A 450 7.97 -8.31 15.11
N TYR A 451 8.42 -8.09 16.33
CA TYR A 451 9.46 -8.94 16.91
C TYR A 451 8.89 -10.32 17.24
N LYS A 452 9.64 -11.38 16.95
CA LYS A 452 9.16 -12.78 17.07
C LYS A 452 8.54 -13.11 18.44
N ASP A 453 9.07 -12.55 19.52
CA ASP A 453 8.55 -12.76 20.89
C ASP A 453 7.13 -12.18 21.10
N PHE A 454 6.69 -11.28 20.22
CA PHE A 454 5.38 -10.62 20.22
C PHE A 454 4.42 -11.21 19.19
N LEU A 455 4.75 -12.35 18.58
CA LEU A 455 3.81 -13.14 17.77
C LEU A 455 3.34 -14.33 18.58
N ASP A 456 2.05 -14.66 18.51
CA ASP A 456 1.57 -15.95 18.98
C ASP A 456 1.95 -17.08 18.00
N LYS A 457 1.57 -18.31 18.31
CA LYS A 457 1.90 -19.47 17.46
C LYS A 457 1.16 -19.43 16.12
N GLU A 458 0.01 -18.78 16.12
CA GLU A 458 -0.87 -18.59 15.00
C GLU A 458 -0.37 -17.46 14.09
N GLY A 459 0.60 -16.64 14.51
CA GLY A 459 1.14 -15.52 13.72
C GLY A 459 0.42 -14.18 13.97
N THR A 460 -0.41 -14.12 15.00
CA THR A 460 -1.11 -12.90 15.43
C THR A 460 -0.18 -12.04 16.30
N PRO A 461 -0.04 -10.74 16.00
CA PRO A 461 0.69 -9.81 16.85
C PRO A 461 -0.01 -9.60 18.20
N GLN A 462 0.77 -9.64 19.28
CA GLN A 462 0.32 -9.37 20.65
C GLN A 462 0.20 -7.86 20.90
N LEU A 463 -0.96 -7.30 20.54
CA LEU A 463 -1.25 -5.87 20.71
C LEU A 463 -1.63 -5.54 22.17
N HIS A 464 -1.20 -4.38 22.66
CA HIS A 464 -1.57 -3.87 23.98
C HIS A 464 -2.75 -2.91 23.89
N GLY A 465 -3.92 -3.31 24.41
CA GLY A 465 -5.06 -2.41 24.62
C GLY A 465 -5.90 -2.07 23.38
N MET A 466 -5.55 -2.62 22.21
CA MET A 466 -6.33 -2.48 20.97
C MET A 466 -6.99 -3.81 20.62
N ASP A 467 -8.32 -3.80 20.47
CA ASP A 467 -9.06 -4.91 19.88
C ASP A 467 -9.22 -4.67 18.37
N ILE A 468 -8.54 -5.48 17.56
CA ILE A 468 -8.59 -5.40 16.09
C ILE A 468 -9.72 -6.23 15.48
N THR A 469 -10.44 -7.01 16.29
CA THR A 469 -11.53 -7.88 15.83
C THR A 469 -12.60 -7.12 15.03
N PRO A 470 -13.01 -5.88 15.40
CA PRO A 470 -14.01 -5.13 14.64
C PRO A 470 -13.61 -4.87 13.17
N TYR A 471 -12.32 -4.71 12.86
CA TYR A 471 -11.85 -4.45 11.49
C TYR A 471 -12.01 -5.68 10.59
N PHE A 472 -12.13 -6.88 11.16
CA PHE A 472 -12.44 -8.11 10.42
C PHE A 472 -13.94 -8.33 10.17
N SER A 473 -14.79 -7.35 10.51
CA SER A 473 -16.22 -7.36 10.20
C SER A 473 -16.50 -6.66 8.88
N LYS A 474 -17.30 -7.29 8.02
CA LYS A 474 -17.85 -6.65 6.81
C LYS A 474 -18.75 -5.44 7.16
N LYS A 475 -19.38 -5.43 8.34
CA LYS A 475 -20.20 -4.29 8.79
C LYS A 475 -19.36 -3.04 9.04
N PHE A 476 -18.11 -3.21 9.49
CA PHE A 476 -17.19 -2.09 9.70
C PHE A 476 -16.94 -1.34 8.39
N TRP A 477 -16.60 -2.08 7.33
CA TRP A 477 -16.32 -1.54 6.00
C TRP A 477 -17.55 -1.00 5.27
N LYS A 478 -18.74 -1.44 5.66
CA LYS A 478 -20.02 -0.83 5.26
C LYS A 478 -20.36 0.44 6.04
N ARG A 479 -19.48 0.89 6.95
CA ARG A 479 -19.66 2.05 7.85
C ARG A 479 -20.86 1.91 8.79
N GLU A 480 -21.22 0.67 9.14
CA GLU A 480 -22.34 0.38 10.05
C GLU A 480 -21.89 0.36 11.52
N ILE A 481 -20.58 0.23 11.78
CA ILE A 481 -19.99 0.20 13.13
C ILE A 481 -19.31 1.54 13.43
N PRO A 482 -19.65 2.23 14.54
CA PRO A 482 -18.96 3.45 14.97
C PRO A 482 -17.56 3.15 15.54
N VAL A 483 -16.57 3.95 15.13
CA VAL A 483 -15.14 3.76 15.44
C VAL A 483 -14.81 3.83 16.94
N TRP A 484 -15.48 4.71 17.71
CA TRP A 484 -15.12 5.02 19.10
C TRP A 484 -16.04 4.42 20.16
N GLN A 485 -16.82 3.38 19.83
CA GLN A 485 -17.83 2.85 20.76
C GLN A 485 -17.28 2.22 22.05
N HIS A 486 -15.98 1.93 22.11
CA HIS A 486 -15.32 1.37 23.30
C HIS A 486 -14.64 2.42 24.20
N LEU A 487 -14.46 3.67 23.74
CA LEU A 487 -13.77 4.75 24.47
C LEU A 487 -14.71 5.60 25.35
N SER A 488 -15.91 5.12 25.67
CA SER A 488 -16.91 5.91 26.39
C SER A 488 -16.57 6.10 27.89
N VAL A 489 -15.64 6.99 28.20
CA VAL A 489 -15.62 7.71 29.48
C VAL A 489 -16.65 8.84 29.35
N GLY A 490 -17.93 8.50 29.52
CA GLY A 490 -19.07 9.42 29.37
C GLY A 490 -19.82 9.27 28.03
N GLU A 491 -20.82 8.40 28.04
CA GLU A 491 -22.02 8.30 27.17
C GLU A 491 -22.19 9.25 25.96
N SER A 492 -21.23 9.36 25.03
CA SER A 492 -21.39 10.27 23.89
C SER A 492 -20.81 9.83 22.54
N LEU A 493 -20.11 8.69 22.45
CA LEU A 493 -19.33 8.33 21.26
C LEU A 493 -19.88 7.17 20.40
N GLY A 494 -21.06 6.63 20.70
CA GLY A 494 -21.75 5.70 19.77
C GLY A 494 -22.98 6.34 19.14
N GLN A 495 -23.65 5.62 18.24
CA GLN A 495 -24.81 6.19 17.53
C GLN A 495 -25.93 6.57 18.52
N ALA A 496 -26.31 7.84 18.51
CA ALA A 496 -27.50 8.30 19.21
C ALA A 496 -28.74 7.72 18.53
N LYS A 497 -29.72 7.22 19.31
CA LYS A 497 -31.04 6.89 18.77
C LYS A 497 -31.68 8.16 18.17
N LEU A 498 -31.66 8.30 16.86
CA LEU A 498 -32.52 9.25 16.13
C LEU A 498 -33.91 8.63 15.92
N GLU A 499 -34.58 8.20 16.99
CA GLU A 499 -36.00 7.88 16.92
C GLU A 499 -36.80 9.17 17.20
N GLY A 500 -37.26 9.84 16.13
CA GLY A 500 -38.36 10.81 16.22
C GLY A 500 -38.09 12.26 15.83
N ALA A 501 -37.00 12.60 15.12
CA ALA A 501 -36.83 13.95 14.58
C ALA A 501 -37.75 14.17 13.35
N LYS A 502 -39.06 14.35 13.58
CA LYS A 502 -39.88 15.08 12.61
C LYS A 502 -39.33 16.50 12.57
N ALA A 503 -38.84 16.92 11.41
CA ALA A 503 -38.47 18.30 11.12
C ALA A 503 -39.65 19.22 11.45
N GLN A 504 -39.63 19.86 12.62
CA GLN A 504 -40.52 20.96 12.93
C GLN A 504 -39.86 22.24 12.42
N ALA A 505 -40.28 22.66 11.22
CA ALA A 505 -40.09 24.04 10.79
C ALA A 505 -40.84 24.96 11.76
N ALA A 506 -40.11 25.69 12.60
CA ALA A 506 -40.69 26.70 13.47
C ALA A 506 -41.03 27.97 12.66
N PRO A 507 -42.21 28.58 12.83
CA PRO A 507 -42.58 29.81 12.14
C PRO A 507 -41.87 31.02 12.76
N ALA A 508 -41.44 31.95 11.91
CA ALA A 508 -40.77 33.18 12.31
C ALA A 508 -41.71 34.09 13.13
N SER A 509 -41.33 34.44 14.37
CA SER A 509 -42.01 35.46 15.16
C SER A 509 -41.17 36.73 15.30
N LYS A 510 -41.83 37.87 15.02
CA LYS A 510 -41.29 39.24 14.96
C LYS A 510 -40.78 39.76 16.30
N SER A 511 -39.80 40.66 16.22
CA SER A 511 -39.17 41.42 17.31
C SER A 511 -40.00 42.62 17.77
N THR A 512 -39.89 43.04 19.04
CA THR A 512 -39.74 44.44 19.48
C THR A 512 -39.21 44.50 20.95
N PRO A 513 -38.41 45.52 21.37
CA PRO A 513 -37.52 45.44 22.53
C PRO A 513 -37.94 46.35 23.72
N ALA A 514 -37.33 46.15 24.90
CA ALA A 514 -37.36 47.12 26.01
C ALA A 514 -36.10 47.06 26.90
N ALA A 515 -35.83 48.19 27.57
CA ALA A 515 -34.52 48.71 27.92
C ALA A 515 -34.10 48.59 29.41
N ALA A 516 -32.76 48.56 29.59
CA ALA A 516 -31.88 49.19 30.59
C ALA A 516 -32.07 49.03 32.14
N LYS A 517 -31.03 48.41 32.78
CA LYS A 517 -30.12 48.80 33.92
C LYS A 517 -30.65 49.61 35.15
N PRO A 518 -29.97 49.65 36.34
CA PRO A 518 -28.62 49.16 36.73
C PRO A 518 -28.50 48.45 38.12
N ALA A 519 -27.27 48.01 38.43
CA ALA A 519 -26.85 47.24 39.61
C ALA A 519 -26.43 48.08 40.85
N GLY A 520 -26.44 47.44 42.02
CA GLY A 520 -25.87 47.91 43.29
C GLY A 520 -24.90 46.88 43.92
N LYS A 521 -23.85 47.40 44.56
CA LYS A 521 -22.55 46.79 44.94
C LYS A 521 -22.59 45.89 46.18
N ALA A 522 -21.66 44.92 46.28
CA ALA A 522 -20.60 44.88 47.32
C ALA A 522 -19.64 43.67 47.17
N LYS A 523 -18.34 43.98 47.18
CA LYS A 523 -17.16 43.16 47.55
C LYS A 523 -16.85 43.44 49.04
N PRO A 524 -16.09 42.63 49.81
CA PRO A 524 -14.65 42.31 49.61
C PRO A 524 -14.31 40.85 50.01
N ALA A 525 -13.08 40.33 50.08
CA ALA A 525 -11.76 40.49 49.45
C ALA A 525 -10.84 39.54 50.23
N ALA A 526 -10.02 38.72 49.56
CA ALA A 526 -8.69 38.30 50.03
C ALA A 526 -7.90 37.66 48.86
N GLU A 527 -6.75 38.27 48.60
CA GLU A 527 -5.69 38.02 47.61
C GLU A 527 -4.93 36.69 47.85
N ALA A 528 -4.10 36.11 46.97
CA ALA A 528 -3.49 36.52 45.71
C ALA A 528 -3.10 35.25 44.90
N ALA A 529 -3.23 35.31 43.57
CA ALA A 529 -2.37 34.61 42.63
C ALA A 529 -2.41 35.38 41.28
N ASP A 530 -1.24 35.85 40.86
CA ASP A 530 -0.97 36.64 39.67
C ASP A 530 -1.15 35.78 38.40
N ASN A 531 -1.98 36.24 37.45
CA ASN A 531 -2.20 35.61 36.15
C ASN A 531 -2.57 36.68 35.12
N SER A 532 -1.57 37.15 34.37
CA SER A 532 -1.77 38.01 33.21
C SER A 532 -1.74 37.18 31.91
N SER A 533 -2.89 36.64 31.51
CA SER A 533 -3.09 36.12 30.14
C SER A 533 -3.84 37.16 29.30
N PRO A 534 -3.30 37.62 28.15
CA PRO A 534 -3.96 38.63 27.33
C PRO A 534 -5.21 38.03 26.64
N SER A 535 -6.31 38.80 26.64
CA SER A 535 -7.61 38.33 26.13
C SER A 535 -7.54 37.90 24.65
N THR A 536 -8.06 36.70 24.38
CA THR A 536 -8.13 36.05 23.06
C THR A 536 -8.84 36.95 22.03
N PHE A 537 -9.82 37.74 22.49
CA PHE A 537 -10.56 38.69 21.65
C PHE A 537 -9.71 39.92 21.25
N GLY A 538 -8.84 40.40 22.14
CA GLY A 538 -7.90 41.48 21.83
C GLY A 538 -6.84 41.08 20.80
N ASN A 539 -6.39 39.82 20.87
CA ASN A 539 -5.44 39.28 19.88
C ASN A 539 -6.10 39.06 18.51
N LEU A 540 -7.37 38.65 18.48
CA LEU A 540 -8.15 38.55 17.23
C LEU A 540 -8.33 39.93 16.57
N LEU A 541 -8.69 40.96 17.35
CA LEU A 541 -8.86 42.32 16.81
C LEU A 541 -7.54 42.89 16.27
N LYS A 542 -6.42 42.64 16.96
CA LYS A 542 -5.09 43.02 16.49
C LYS A 542 -4.69 42.30 15.20
N GLY A 543 -5.00 41.00 15.10
CA GLY A 543 -4.76 40.22 13.89
C GLY A 543 -5.54 40.75 12.69
N LEU A 544 -6.83 41.07 12.87
CA LEU A 544 -7.67 41.65 11.82
C LEU A 544 -7.18 43.04 11.38
N LEU A 545 -6.75 43.89 12.33
CA LEU A 545 -6.18 45.20 12.03
C LEU A 545 -4.86 45.08 11.26
N LEU A 546 -3.95 44.20 11.69
CA LEU A 546 -2.68 43.97 10.99
C LEU A 546 -2.90 43.41 9.58
N GLY A 547 -3.87 42.50 9.41
CA GLY A 547 -4.26 41.97 8.10
C GLY A 547 -4.80 43.05 7.17
N ALA A 548 -5.68 43.93 7.67
CA ALA A 548 -6.24 45.02 6.88
C ALA A 548 -5.16 46.04 6.47
N VAL A 549 -4.23 46.37 7.36
CA VAL A 549 -3.09 47.27 7.06
C VAL A 549 -2.14 46.62 6.04
N GLY A 550 -1.82 45.33 6.21
CA GLY A 550 -0.99 44.59 5.26
C GLY A 550 -1.61 44.52 3.87
N TYR A 551 -2.92 44.28 3.78
CA TYR A 551 -3.64 44.26 2.51
C TYR A 551 -3.68 45.65 1.84
N ALA A 552 -3.90 46.72 2.61
CA ALA A 552 -3.85 48.09 2.10
C ALA A 552 -2.45 48.47 1.60
N ALA A 553 -1.39 48.03 2.29
CA ALA A 553 0.00 48.21 1.85
C ALA A 553 0.29 47.43 0.55
N TYR A 554 -0.22 46.20 0.42
CA TYR A 554 -0.08 45.39 -0.80
C TYR A 554 -0.77 46.02 -2.02
N LEU A 555 -1.99 46.54 -1.85
CA LEU A 555 -2.71 47.25 -2.91
C LEU A 555 -1.96 48.51 -3.36
N ASN A 556 -1.31 49.21 -2.43
CA ASN A 556 -0.57 50.44 -2.71
C ASN A 556 0.94 50.23 -2.94
N ARG A 557 1.41 48.98 -3.08
CA ARG A 557 2.85 48.64 -3.15
C ARG A 557 3.64 49.41 -4.20
N ARG A 558 3.03 49.71 -5.35
CA ARG A 558 3.68 50.50 -6.42
C ARG A 558 3.89 51.96 -6.02
N LYS A 559 2.94 52.56 -5.31
CA LYS A 559 3.05 53.94 -4.79
C LYS A 559 4.05 54.02 -3.64
N LEU A 560 4.03 53.03 -2.75
CA LEU A 560 4.97 52.91 -1.63
C LEU A 560 6.42 52.71 -2.13
N ALA A 561 6.62 51.86 -3.15
CA ALA A 561 7.93 51.68 -3.78
C ALA A 561 8.44 52.95 -4.47
N ALA A 562 7.55 53.71 -5.14
CA ALA A 562 7.92 54.99 -5.75
C ALA A 562 8.30 56.06 -4.71
N ALA A 563 7.56 56.14 -3.59
CA ALA A 563 7.87 57.05 -2.50
C ALA A 563 9.18 56.68 -1.79
N ALA A 564 9.44 55.39 -1.58
CA ALA A 564 10.70 54.89 -1.03
C ALA A 564 11.89 55.19 -1.95
N ALA A 565 11.72 55.05 -3.28
CA ALA A 565 12.74 55.40 -4.26
C ALA A 565 13.06 56.91 -4.27
N GLN A 566 12.05 57.77 -4.13
CA GLN A 566 12.24 59.23 -4.01
C GLN A 566 12.98 59.62 -2.71
N LEU A 567 12.63 59.00 -1.57
CA LEU A 567 13.33 59.21 -0.29
C LEU A 567 14.79 58.75 -0.35
N MET A 568 15.06 57.61 -0.98
CA MET A 568 16.42 57.10 -1.21
C MET A 568 17.24 57.99 -2.16
N ALA A 569 16.60 58.60 -3.16
CA ALA A 569 17.25 59.55 -4.06
C ALA A 569 17.58 60.88 -3.35
N GLN A 570 16.71 61.38 -2.48
CA GLN A 570 16.99 62.56 -1.65
C GLN A 570 18.13 62.31 -0.64
N ALA A 571 18.24 61.09 -0.10
CA ALA A 571 19.33 60.71 0.79
C ALA A 571 20.70 60.58 0.09
N LYS A 572 20.74 60.37 -1.23
CA LYS A 572 21.98 60.29 -2.03
C LYS A 572 22.42 61.62 -2.66
N GLY A 573 21.60 62.67 -2.61
CA GLY A 573 21.90 64.00 -3.16
C GLY A 573 22.52 65.00 -2.18
N GLY A 574 22.83 64.59 -0.94
CA GLY A 574 23.46 65.43 0.08
C GLY A 574 24.98 65.23 0.15
N LYS A 575 25.70 65.70 -0.86
CA LYS A 575 27.11 66.12 -0.77
C LYS A 575 27.28 67.40 -1.57
#